data_AF-A0A7R9ZLR8-F1
#
_entry.id   AF-A0A7R9ZLR8-F1
#
_cell.length_a   1.000
_cell.length_b   1.000
_cell.length_c   1.000
_cell.angle_alpha   90.00
_cell.angle_beta   90.00
_cell.angle_gamma   90.00
#
_symmetry.space_group_name_H-M   'P 1'
#
loop_
_entity.id
_entity.type
_entity.pdbx_description
1 polymer ?
#
loop_
_entity_poly.entity_id
_entity_poly.type
_entity_poly.pdbx_seq_one_letter_code
_entity_poly.pdbx_strand_id
1 'polypeptide(L)'
;ETRSLTFYQLTAIVSKGDNQPGQDTSVGTSKDKRRSKMSLLLVDLPGYGFAYANEAVAKDWQALMEHYILYRGRALKRVLLLIDSRHGMKKADFDFLALLQKGLHDRHEEAPMGNGRAFPHESHADKQRKVKSELPPIQIVLTKCDLVDQVALARRVTAIQKDLSDALIREPSALPIMFVSARAPGQPGLLELQRELATLARRA
;
A
#
# COMPACT_ATOMS: atom_id res chain seq x y z
N GLU A 1 13.83 -15.36 -1.64
CA GLU A 1 12.39 -15.18 -1.93
C GLU A 1 11.61 -15.42 -0.64
N THR A 2 10.74 -14.49 -0.24
CA THR A 2 9.86 -14.67 0.92
C THR A 2 8.80 -15.72 0.58
N ARG A 3 8.64 -16.75 1.42
CA ARG A 3 7.73 -17.90 1.22
C ARG A 3 6.59 -17.96 2.26
N SER A 4 6.45 -16.92 3.07
CA SER A 4 5.53 -16.84 4.21
C SER A 4 4.97 -15.42 4.33
N LEU A 5 3.76 -15.28 4.88
CA LEU A 5 3.33 -13.98 5.38
C LEU A 5 4.13 -13.66 6.63
N THR A 6 4.89 -12.57 6.59
CA THR A 6 5.68 -12.13 7.74
C THR A 6 5.11 -10.81 8.25
N PHE A 7 4.85 -10.75 9.56
CA PHE A 7 4.24 -9.59 10.21
C PHE A 7 5.27 -8.86 11.06
N TYR A 8 5.40 -7.56 10.83
CA TYR A 8 6.29 -6.67 11.57
C TYR A 8 5.48 -5.60 12.29
N GLN A 9 5.48 -5.63 13.61
CA GLN A 9 4.82 -4.61 14.42
C GLN A 9 5.78 -3.44 14.65
N LEU A 10 5.52 -2.31 14.01
CA LEU A 10 6.16 -1.04 14.34
C LEU A 10 5.38 -0.36 15.45
N THR A 11 6.08 0.15 16.45
CA THR A 11 5.50 1.01 17.49
C THR A 11 6.39 2.20 17.72
N ALA A 12 5.77 3.35 17.99
CA ALA A 12 6.49 4.57 18.30
C ALA A 12 5.73 5.35 19.37
N ILE A 13 6.47 6.02 20.26
CA ILE A 13 5.90 6.96 21.22
C ILE A 13 6.14 8.35 20.66
N VAL A 14 5.07 9.04 20.27
CA VAL A 14 5.15 10.41 19.76
C VAL A 14 4.92 11.36 20.92
N SER A 15 5.92 12.19 21.19
CA SER A 15 5.78 13.35 22.07
C SER A 15 5.49 14.56 21.19
N LYS A 16 4.37 15.25 21.41
CA LYS A 16 4.08 16.51 20.73
C LYS A 16 5.06 17.57 21.28
N GLY A 17 6.09 17.92 20.52
CA GLY A 17 6.91 19.09 20.79
C GLY A 17 6.34 20.27 20.03
N ASP A 18 5.91 21.32 20.72
CA ASP A 18 5.61 22.60 20.08
C ASP A 18 6.91 23.13 19.49
N ASN A 19 7.03 23.08 18.16
CA ASN A 19 8.16 23.68 17.45
C ASN A 19 7.73 25.08 17.01
N GLN A 20 7.70 26.03 17.96
CA GLN A 20 7.77 27.45 17.65
C GLN A 20 9.23 27.89 17.82
N PRO A 21 9.88 28.47 16.80
CA PRO A 21 11.22 28.99 16.94
C PRO A 21 11.15 30.36 17.62
N GLY A 22 11.64 30.44 18.86
CA GLY A 22 11.98 31.70 19.52
C GLY A 22 11.13 32.04 20.74
N GLN A 23 11.85 32.19 21.85
CA GLN A 23 11.48 32.79 23.14
C GLN A 23 10.44 32.03 23.98
N ASP A 24 10.92 31.40 25.06
CA ASP A 24 10.58 31.89 26.40
C ASP A 24 11.37 31.15 27.49
N THR A 25 12.31 31.88 28.09
CA THR A 25 12.77 31.65 29.46
C THR A 25 11.64 32.02 30.41
N SER A 26 10.78 31.05 30.74
CA SER A 26 9.99 31.12 31.98
C SER A 26 9.78 29.71 32.56
N VAL A 27 10.21 29.58 33.81
CA VAL A 27 10.01 28.40 34.66
C VAL A 27 8.51 28.31 34.96
N GLY A 28 7.83 27.33 34.37
CA GLY A 28 6.39 27.12 34.54
C GLY A 28 6.00 25.65 34.36
N THR A 29 5.42 25.10 35.42
CA THR A 29 4.73 23.80 35.59
C THR A 29 4.65 22.86 34.38
N SER A 30 5.25 21.67 34.54
CA SER A 30 5.21 20.51 33.65
C SER A 30 3.77 20.15 33.24
N LYS A 31 3.28 20.73 32.14
CA LYS A 31 2.09 20.23 31.44
C LYS A 31 2.46 18.90 30.80
N ASP A 32 1.88 17.83 31.32
CA ASP A 32 2.00 16.46 30.86
C ASP A 32 1.88 16.38 29.32
N LYS A 33 3.03 16.25 28.65
CA LYS A 33 3.09 16.12 27.18
C LYS A 33 2.33 14.85 26.83
N ARG A 34 1.12 14.96 26.30
CA ARG A 34 0.32 13.81 25.84
C ARG A 34 1.16 12.95 24.89
N ARG A 35 1.72 11.86 25.42
CA ARG A 35 2.44 10.84 24.67
C ARG A 35 1.39 9.99 23.95
N SER A 36 1.37 10.06 22.62
CA SER A 36 0.51 9.18 21.82
C SER A 36 1.34 7.98 21.37
N LYS A 37 0.87 6.78 21.67
CA LYS A 37 1.47 5.53 21.17
C LYS A 37 0.91 5.25 19.78
N MET A 38 1.77 5.24 18.78
CA MET A 38 1.43 4.80 17.42
C MET A 38 1.81 3.34 17.24
N SER A 39 0.97 2.58 16.54
CA SER A 39 1.27 1.22 16.12
C SER A 39 0.90 1.03 14.65
N LEU A 40 1.76 0.35 13.90
CA LEU A 40 1.56 0.00 12.49
C LEU A 40 2.02 -1.43 12.27
N LEU A 41 1.23 -2.22 11.56
CA LEU A 41 1.60 -3.56 11.14
C LEU A 41 2.06 -3.52 9.68
N LEU A 42 3.33 -3.84 9.43
CA LEU A 42 3.81 -4.14 8.08
C LEU A 42 3.66 -5.63 7.83
N VAL A 43 3.19 -5.98 6.64
CA VAL A 43 3.04 -7.36 6.23
C VAL A 43 3.85 -7.57 4.98
N ASP A 44 4.86 -8.43 5.06
CA ASP A 44 5.61 -8.90 3.91
C ASP A 44 4.86 -10.09 3.29
N LEU A 45 4.45 -9.90 2.05
CA LEU A 45 3.77 -10.92 1.26
C LEU A 45 4.81 -11.72 0.46
N PRO A 46 4.56 -13.00 0.14
CA PRO A 46 5.45 -13.74 -0.75
C PRO A 46 5.57 -13.04 -2.11
N GLY A 47 6.74 -13.11 -2.75
CA GLY A 47 6.97 -12.34 -3.98
C GLY A 47 6.36 -12.97 -5.23
N TYR A 48 5.43 -12.31 -5.92
CA TYR A 48 4.71 -12.85 -7.09
C TYR A 48 5.54 -13.16 -8.34
N GLY A 49 6.85 -12.89 -8.34
CA GLY A 49 7.76 -13.13 -9.48
C GLY A 49 8.41 -14.52 -9.49
N PHE A 50 7.71 -15.57 -9.07
CA PHE A 50 8.25 -16.92 -8.79
C PHE A 50 8.88 -17.63 -10.01
N ALA A 51 10.09 -17.23 -10.42
CA ALA A 51 10.78 -17.82 -11.57
C ALA A 51 11.27 -19.26 -11.33
N TYR A 52 11.37 -19.69 -10.07
CA TYR A 52 11.96 -20.99 -9.69
C TYR A 52 11.07 -21.82 -8.74
N ALA A 53 9.84 -21.39 -8.45
CA ALA A 53 8.93 -22.16 -7.62
C ALA A 53 8.18 -23.22 -8.44
N ASN A 54 7.81 -24.33 -7.80
CA ASN A 54 6.84 -25.27 -8.37
C ASN A 54 5.53 -24.52 -8.64
N GLU A 55 4.93 -24.75 -9.80
CA GLU A 55 3.69 -24.11 -10.26
C GLU A 55 2.57 -24.18 -9.21
N ALA A 56 2.39 -25.34 -8.55
CA ALA A 56 1.38 -25.49 -7.50
C ALA A 56 1.60 -24.51 -6.33
N VAL A 57 2.84 -24.37 -5.89
CA VAL A 57 3.22 -23.50 -4.77
C VAL A 57 3.10 -22.02 -5.17
N ALA A 58 3.49 -21.68 -6.40
CA ALA A 58 3.33 -20.33 -6.94
C ALA A 58 1.84 -19.93 -6.97
N LYS A 59 0.96 -20.84 -7.39
CA LYS A 59 -0.49 -20.63 -7.42
C LYS A 59 -1.07 -20.44 -6.02
N ASP A 60 -0.65 -21.24 -5.05
CA ASP A 60 -1.09 -21.12 -3.66
C ASP A 60 -0.70 -19.75 -3.07
N TRP A 61 0.53 -19.31 -3.32
CA TRP A 61 0.98 -17.98 -2.88
C TRP A 61 0.25 -16.85 -3.60
N GLN A 62 -0.03 -17.00 -4.89
CA GLN A 62 -0.82 -16.04 -5.66
C GLN A 62 -2.23 -15.89 -5.10
N ALA A 63 -2.91 -16.99 -4.82
CA ALA A 63 -4.24 -16.98 -4.20
C ALA A 63 -4.22 -16.37 -2.79
N LEU A 64 -3.18 -16.68 -1.99
CA LEU A 64 -2.99 -16.12 -0.66
C LEU A 64 -2.82 -14.59 -0.70
N MET A 65 -1.98 -14.08 -1.61
CA MET A 65 -1.77 -12.65 -1.80
C MET A 65 -3.05 -11.93 -2.25
N GLU A 66 -3.73 -12.48 -3.25
CA GLU A 66 -4.99 -11.95 -3.77
C GLU A 66 -6.03 -11.86 -2.65
N HIS A 67 -6.26 -12.98 -1.95
CA HIS A 67 -7.20 -13.03 -0.85
C HIS A 67 -6.83 -12.06 0.28
N TYR A 68 -5.55 -11.98 0.64
CA TYR A 68 -5.10 -11.04 1.67
C TYR A 68 -5.39 -9.58 1.29
N ILE A 69 -5.05 -9.18 0.06
CA ILE A 69 -5.21 -7.78 -0.40
C ILE A 69 -6.69 -7.41 -0.53
N LEU A 70 -7.51 -8.30 -1.10
CA LEU A 70 -8.91 -7.99 -1.39
C LEU A 70 -9.79 -8.05 -0.14
N TYR A 71 -9.59 -9.02 0.76
CA TYR A 71 -10.53 -9.30 1.84
C TYR A 71 -10.18 -8.63 3.17
N ARG A 72 -8.97 -8.04 3.31
CA ARG A 72 -8.58 -7.35 4.56
C ARG A 72 -9.36 -6.06 4.83
N GLY A 73 -9.99 -5.48 3.80
CA GLY A 73 -10.87 -4.32 3.91
C GLY A 73 -10.18 -3.10 4.52
N ARG A 74 -10.88 -2.36 5.41
CA ARG A 74 -10.41 -1.09 5.98
C ARG A 74 -9.16 -1.19 6.88
N ALA A 75 -8.77 -2.40 7.27
CA ALA A 75 -7.55 -2.64 8.04
C ALA A 75 -6.28 -2.56 7.17
N LEU A 76 -6.39 -2.85 5.87
CA LEU A 76 -5.28 -2.68 4.93
C LEU A 76 -5.26 -1.24 4.42
N LYS A 77 -4.36 -0.43 4.97
CA LYS A 77 -4.31 1.01 4.69
C LYS A 77 -3.67 1.33 3.34
N ARG A 78 -2.71 0.51 2.91
CA ARG A 78 -1.92 0.74 1.69
C ARG A 78 -1.19 -0.54 1.27
N VAL A 79 -1.03 -0.73 -0.03
CA VAL A 79 -0.15 -1.74 -0.63
C VAL A 79 1.07 -1.03 -1.21
N LEU A 80 2.28 -1.47 -0.84
CA LEU A 80 3.52 -0.99 -1.42
C LEU A 80 3.97 -1.97 -2.52
N LEU A 81 3.89 -1.55 -3.77
CA LEU A 81 4.35 -2.36 -4.91
C LEU A 81 5.82 -2.03 -5.19
N LEU A 82 6.71 -2.97 -4.88
CA LEU A 82 8.16 -2.79 -5.04
C LEU A 82 8.58 -3.15 -6.46
N ILE A 83 9.02 -2.17 -7.25
CA ILE A 83 9.50 -2.38 -8.62
C ILE A 83 11.01 -2.14 -8.68
N ASP A 84 11.75 -3.04 -9.34
CA ASP A 84 13.19 -2.88 -9.55
C ASP A 84 13.44 -1.85 -10.65
N SER A 85 13.98 -0.69 -10.28
CA SER A 85 14.18 0.42 -11.23
C SER A 85 15.14 0.08 -12.37
N ARG A 86 15.97 -0.96 -12.25
CA ARG A 86 16.88 -1.36 -13.35
C ARG A 86 16.13 -2.01 -14.52
N HIS A 87 14.94 -2.53 -14.27
CA HIS A 87 14.15 -3.26 -15.26
C HIS A 87 12.80 -2.58 -15.55
N GLY A 88 12.20 -1.91 -14.57
CA GLY A 88 10.82 -1.43 -14.68
C GLY A 88 9.83 -2.57 -14.43
N MET A 89 8.59 -2.39 -14.87
CA MET A 89 7.56 -3.43 -14.77
C MET A 89 7.89 -4.61 -15.69
N LYS A 90 7.63 -5.81 -15.19
CA LYS A 90 7.74 -7.10 -15.87
C LYS A 90 6.36 -7.72 -16.00
N LYS A 91 6.27 -8.75 -16.85
CA LYS A 91 5.02 -9.52 -17.04
C LYS A 91 4.36 -9.94 -15.72
N ALA A 92 5.16 -10.39 -14.74
CA ALA A 92 4.64 -10.80 -13.43
C ALA A 92 3.94 -9.66 -12.67
N ASP A 93 4.40 -8.41 -12.81
CA ASP A 93 3.75 -7.24 -12.21
C ASP A 93 2.37 -7.01 -12.85
N PHE A 94 2.30 -7.08 -14.18
CA PHE A 94 1.05 -6.95 -14.92
C PHE A 94 0.06 -8.07 -14.61
N ASP A 95 0.51 -9.31 -14.63
CA ASP A 95 -0.32 -10.49 -14.33
C ASP A 95 -0.89 -10.39 -12.91
N PHE A 96 -0.09 -9.94 -11.94
CA PHE A 96 -0.52 -9.76 -10.56
C PHE A 96 -1.56 -8.64 -10.41
N LEU A 97 -1.35 -7.48 -11.05
CA LEU A 97 -2.34 -6.40 -11.03
C LEU A 97 -3.65 -6.81 -11.73
N ALA A 98 -3.56 -7.53 -12.85
CA ALA A 98 -4.71 -8.06 -13.56
C ALA A 98 -5.49 -9.08 -12.71
N LEU A 99 -4.79 -9.94 -11.96
CA LEU A 99 -5.41 -10.84 -10.99
C LEU A 99 -6.20 -10.06 -9.94
N LEU A 100 -5.60 -9.04 -9.32
CA LEU A 100 -6.28 -8.23 -8.31
C LEU A 100 -7.52 -7.52 -8.88
N GLN A 101 -7.42 -7.01 -10.12
CA GLN A 101 -8.52 -6.36 -10.80
C GLN A 101 -9.66 -7.35 -11.11
N LYS A 102 -9.32 -8.57 -11.55
CA LYS A 102 -10.29 -9.63 -11.78
C LYS A 102 -10.97 -10.05 -10.48
N GLY A 103 -10.21 -10.36 -9.43
CA GLY A 103 -10.79 -10.74 -8.14
C GLY A 103 -11.66 -9.63 -7.53
N LEU A 104 -11.36 -8.36 -7.80
CA LEU A 104 -12.22 -7.24 -7.42
C LEU A 104 -13.55 -7.23 -8.19
N HIS A 105 -13.52 -7.56 -9.48
CA HIS A 105 -14.72 -7.70 -10.31
C HIS A 105 -15.58 -8.90 -9.86
N ASP A 106 -14.97 -10.06 -9.64
CA ASP A 106 -15.66 -11.28 -9.21
C ASP A 106 -16.40 -11.06 -7.87
N ARG A 107 -15.79 -10.30 -6.94
CA ARG A 107 -16.44 -9.87 -5.68
C ARG A 107 -17.70 -9.03 -5.86
N HIS A 108 -17.84 -8.31 -6.97
CA HIS A 108 -19.05 -7.56 -7.26
C HIS A 108 -20.19 -8.47 -7.75
N GLU A 109 -19.87 -9.54 -8.46
CA GLU A 109 -20.85 -10.48 -9.03
C GLU A 109 -21.43 -11.44 -7.98
N GLU A 110 -20.64 -11.85 -6.99
CA GLU A 110 -21.09 -12.73 -5.89
C GLU A 110 -21.94 -12.03 -4.80
N ALA A 111 -22.20 -10.72 -4.93
CA ALA A 111 -23.10 -10.03 -4.00
C ALA A 111 -24.51 -10.63 -4.11
N PRO A 112 -25.14 -11.02 -2.98
CA PRO A 112 -26.27 -11.94 -3.01
C PRO A 112 -27.46 -11.35 -3.75
N MET A 113 -27.85 -11.99 -4.85
CA MET A 113 -29.24 -12.02 -5.32
C MET A 113 -30.04 -12.72 -4.22
N GLY A 114 -30.45 -11.95 -3.21
CA GLY A 114 -31.24 -12.44 -2.09
C GLY A 114 -32.53 -13.06 -2.59
N ASN A 115 -32.70 -14.36 -2.35
CA ASN A 115 -33.98 -15.03 -2.48
C ASN A 115 -35.00 -14.29 -1.60
N GLY A 116 -36.06 -13.80 -2.25
CA GLY A 116 -37.04 -12.92 -1.65
C GLY A 116 -37.66 -13.47 -0.37
N ARG A 117 -37.39 -12.80 0.74
CA ARG A 117 -38.39 -12.49 1.77
C ARG A 117 -38.19 -11.03 2.17
N ALA A 118 -39.10 -10.18 1.71
CA ALA A 118 -39.12 -8.77 2.04
C ALA A 118 -39.31 -8.59 3.55
N PHE A 119 -38.33 -8.00 4.23
CA PHE A 119 -38.51 -7.44 5.56
C PHE A 119 -39.09 -6.02 5.39
N PRO A 120 -40.31 -5.75 5.87
CA PRO A 120 -40.92 -4.43 5.69
C PRO A 120 -40.46 -3.51 6.82
N HIS A 121 -39.28 -2.90 6.69
CA HIS A 121 -38.89 -1.59 7.25
C HIS A 121 -37.39 -1.33 7.03
N GLU A 122 -36.92 -1.30 5.78
CA GLU A 122 -35.60 -0.76 5.45
C GLU A 122 -35.75 0.64 4.84
N SER A 123 -35.24 1.64 5.57
CA SER A 123 -35.32 3.05 5.17
C SER A 123 -34.43 3.35 3.96
N HIS A 124 -34.86 4.32 3.12
CA HIS A 124 -34.17 4.72 1.89
C HIS A 124 -32.69 5.16 2.07
N ALA A 125 -32.25 5.47 3.29
CA ALA A 125 -30.89 5.86 3.59
C ALA A 125 -29.88 4.69 3.58
N ASP A 126 -30.33 3.44 3.77
CA ASP A 126 -29.44 2.27 3.82
C ASP A 126 -29.06 1.72 2.43
N LYS A 127 -29.82 2.08 1.39
CA LYS A 127 -29.54 1.68 -0.01
C LYS A 127 -28.32 2.36 -0.63
N GLN A 128 -27.72 3.36 0.03
CA GLN A 128 -26.70 4.24 -0.58
C GLN A 128 -25.26 3.99 -0.14
N ARG A 129 -24.98 3.01 0.71
CA ARG A 129 -23.60 2.63 1.02
C ARG A 129 -23.12 1.45 0.18
N LYS A 130 -23.31 1.50 -1.15
CA LYS A 130 -22.48 0.72 -2.08
C LYS A 130 -21.04 1.18 -1.85
N VAL A 131 -20.29 0.42 -1.05
CA VAL A 131 -18.84 0.58 -0.96
C VAL A 131 -18.35 0.45 -2.39
N LYS A 132 -17.90 1.56 -3.01
CA LYS A 132 -17.14 1.50 -4.26
C LYS A 132 -16.03 0.49 -4.00
N SER A 133 -16.13 -0.69 -4.60
CA SER A 133 -15.11 -1.71 -4.43
C SER A 133 -13.97 -1.25 -5.33
N GLU A 134 -13.03 -0.59 -4.69
CA GLU A 134 -11.79 -0.14 -5.28
C GLU A 134 -10.67 -0.96 -4.63
N LEU A 135 -9.60 -1.22 -5.39
CA LEU A 135 -8.40 -1.76 -4.78
C LEU A 135 -7.93 -0.85 -3.63
N PRO A 136 -7.35 -1.43 -2.57
CA PRO A 136 -6.66 -0.64 -1.54
C PRO A 136 -5.67 0.32 -2.20
N PRO A 137 -5.41 1.51 -1.62
CA PRO A 137 -4.46 2.45 -2.19
C PRO A 137 -3.11 1.78 -2.47
N ILE A 138 -2.68 1.78 -3.72
CA ILE A 138 -1.39 1.24 -4.15
C ILE A 138 -0.40 2.41 -4.25
N GLN A 139 0.79 2.23 -3.69
CA GLN A 139 1.92 3.12 -3.84
C GLN A 139 3.06 2.35 -4.49
N ILE A 140 3.65 2.93 -5.51
CA ILE A 140 4.80 2.33 -6.19
C ILE A 140 6.07 2.76 -5.49
N VAL A 141 6.95 1.79 -5.23
CA VAL A 141 8.27 2.04 -4.67
C VAL A 141 9.31 1.53 -5.67
N LEU A 142 9.99 2.45 -6.34
CA LEU A 142 11.09 2.14 -7.24
C LEU A 142 12.35 1.89 -6.43
N THR A 143 12.73 0.62 -6.33
CA THR A 143 13.90 0.16 -5.61
C THR A 143 15.16 0.23 -6.48
N LYS A 144 16.34 0.31 -5.83
CA LYS A 144 17.66 0.30 -6.50
C LYS A 144 17.87 1.47 -7.46
N CYS A 145 17.23 2.60 -7.19
CA CYS A 145 17.29 3.80 -8.04
C CYS A 145 18.71 4.37 -8.16
N ASP A 146 19.61 4.04 -7.23
CA ASP A 146 21.04 4.36 -7.28
C ASP A 146 21.80 3.67 -8.41
N LEU A 147 21.27 2.57 -8.95
CA LEU A 147 21.90 1.80 -10.02
C LEU A 147 21.43 2.21 -11.42
N VAL A 148 20.66 3.30 -11.53
CA VAL A 148 20.06 3.77 -12.78
C VAL A 148 20.35 5.26 -12.90
N ASP A 149 20.83 5.69 -14.06
CA ASP A 149 21.03 7.12 -14.31
C ASP A 149 19.70 7.89 -14.29
N GLN A 150 19.76 9.19 -14.00
CA GLN A 150 18.56 10.00 -13.79
C GLN A 150 17.65 10.05 -15.03
N VAL A 151 18.22 10.04 -16.24
CA VAL A 151 17.45 10.12 -17.48
C VAL A 151 16.72 8.80 -17.73
N ALA A 152 17.40 7.67 -17.57
CA ALA A 152 16.78 6.36 -17.66
C ALA A 152 15.72 6.16 -16.56
N LEU A 153 16.00 6.62 -15.34
CA LEU A 153 15.04 6.55 -14.24
C LEU A 153 13.77 7.36 -14.55
N ALA A 154 13.92 8.59 -15.05
CA ALA A 154 12.78 9.43 -15.45
C ALA A 154 11.95 8.76 -16.56
N ARG A 155 12.59 8.21 -17.60
CA ARG A 155 11.91 7.46 -18.66
C ARG A 155 11.12 6.27 -18.11
N ARG A 156 11.68 5.55 -17.14
CA ARG A 156 11.01 4.43 -16.49
C ARG A 156 9.81 4.86 -15.67
N VAL A 157 9.90 5.97 -14.95
CA VAL A 157 8.76 6.51 -14.21
C VAL A 157 7.61 6.80 -15.16
N THR A 158 7.88 7.48 -16.28
CA THR A 158 6.87 7.76 -17.29
C THR A 158 6.27 6.48 -17.87
N ALA A 159 7.11 5.48 -18.19
CA ALA A 159 6.64 4.19 -18.69
C ALA A 159 5.73 3.49 -17.66
N ILE A 160 6.16 3.41 -16.40
CA ILE A 160 5.40 2.78 -15.31
C ILE A 160 4.08 3.51 -15.06
N GLN A 161 4.07 4.84 -15.10
CA GLN A 161 2.83 5.61 -14.95
C GLN A 161 1.83 5.30 -16.06
N LYS A 162 2.32 5.17 -17.31
CA LYS A 162 1.50 4.78 -18.45
C LYS A 162 1.00 3.33 -18.30
N ASP A 163 1.89 2.40 -18.01
CA ASP A 163 1.59 0.98 -17.83
C ASP A 163 0.53 0.77 -16.73
N LEU A 164 0.63 1.50 -15.62
CA LEU A 164 -0.35 1.46 -14.53
C LEU A 164 -1.66 2.13 -14.88
N SER A 165 -1.65 3.19 -15.70
CA SER A 165 -2.88 3.76 -16.29
C SER A 165 -3.71 2.69 -16.96
N ASP A 166 -3.04 1.95 -17.85
CA ASP A 166 -3.66 0.99 -18.73
C ASP A 166 -4.11 -0.25 -17.93
N ALA A 167 -3.33 -0.68 -16.93
CA ALA A 167 -3.63 -1.84 -16.12
C ALA A 167 -4.66 -1.62 -15.01
N LEU A 168 -4.75 -0.41 -14.42
CA LEU A 168 -5.52 -0.18 -13.19
C LEU A 168 -6.86 0.56 -13.38
N ILE A 169 -7.22 0.99 -14.60
CA ILE A 169 -8.45 1.79 -14.89
C ILE A 169 -8.70 2.83 -13.78
N ARG A 170 -7.62 3.50 -13.36
CA ARG A 170 -7.62 4.68 -12.48
C ARG A 170 -6.94 5.80 -13.26
N GLU A 171 -7.35 7.04 -12.98
CA GLU A 171 -6.58 8.23 -13.35
C GLU A 171 -5.12 8.07 -12.85
N PRO A 172 -4.12 7.99 -13.75
CA PRO A 172 -2.71 7.71 -13.40
C PRO A 172 -2.09 8.75 -12.49
N SER A 173 -2.67 9.94 -12.53
CA SER A 173 -2.29 11.14 -11.77
C SER A 173 -2.43 10.97 -10.26
N ALA A 174 -3.11 9.92 -9.77
CA ALA A 174 -3.36 9.69 -8.35
C ALA A 174 -2.47 8.60 -7.70
N LEU A 175 -1.57 7.93 -8.43
CA LEU A 175 -0.69 6.89 -7.88
C LEU A 175 0.62 7.50 -7.38
N PRO A 176 0.87 7.58 -6.05
CA PRO A 176 2.13 8.07 -5.54
C PRO A 176 3.27 7.11 -5.90
N ILE A 177 4.30 7.63 -6.57
CA ILE A 177 5.55 6.92 -6.86
C ILE A 177 6.63 7.47 -5.95
N MET A 178 7.35 6.57 -5.28
CA MET A 178 8.48 6.90 -4.42
C MET A 178 9.74 6.19 -4.91
N PHE A 179 10.86 6.91 -4.94
CA PHE A 179 12.18 6.33 -5.22
C PHE A 179 12.84 5.95 -3.91
N VAL A 180 13.36 4.74 -3.80
CA VAL A 180 14.05 4.27 -2.59
C VAL A 180 15.30 3.49 -2.95
N SER A 181 16.42 3.86 -2.32
CA SER A 181 17.59 2.99 -2.26
C SER A 181 17.91 2.63 -0.81
N ALA A 182 17.88 1.33 -0.51
CA ALA A 182 18.22 0.82 0.81
C ALA A 182 19.74 0.61 1.01
N ARG A 183 20.52 0.58 -0.08
CA ARG A 183 21.96 0.23 -0.04
C ARG A 183 22.89 1.40 -0.34
N ALA A 184 22.41 2.45 -0.99
CA ALA A 184 23.23 3.63 -1.25
C ALA A 184 23.56 4.39 0.05
N PRO A 185 24.76 5.02 0.13
CA PRO A 185 25.08 5.95 1.21
C PRO A 185 23.98 7.02 1.36
N GLY A 186 23.52 7.26 2.58
CA GLY A 186 22.43 8.19 2.86
C GLY A 186 21.01 7.67 2.59
N GLN A 187 20.87 6.45 2.05
CA GLN A 187 19.59 5.72 1.87
C GLN A 187 18.45 6.61 1.33
N PRO A 188 18.64 7.22 0.15
CA PRO A 188 17.70 8.21 -0.39
C PRO A 188 16.29 7.62 -0.52
N GLY A 189 15.29 8.39 -0.07
CA GLY A 189 13.89 8.00 -0.10
C GLY A 189 13.41 7.17 1.10
N LEU A 190 14.33 6.62 1.91
CA LEU A 190 13.94 5.79 3.05
C LEU A 190 13.29 6.62 4.17
N LEU A 191 13.80 7.83 4.42
CA LEU A 191 13.23 8.73 5.43
C LEU A 191 11.84 9.19 5.01
N GLU A 192 11.64 9.48 3.73
CA GLU A 192 10.35 9.83 3.15
C GLU A 192 9.36 8.67 3.29
N LEU A 193 9.78 7.44 2.98
CA LEU A 193 8.97 6.24 3.19
C LEU A 193 8.57 6.07 4.66
N GLN A 194 9.52 6.21 5.59
CA GLN A 194 9.25 6.13 7.02
C GLN A 194 8.26 7.22 7.48
N ARG A 195 8.38 8.45 6.97
CA ARG A 195 7.47 9.56 7.29
C ARG A 195 6.06 9.31 6.75
N GLU A 196 5.94 8.73 5.57
CA GLU A 196 4.65 8.32 5.01
C GLU A 196 3.99 7.21 5.85
N LEU A 197 4.76 6.16 6.18
CA LEU A 197 4.28 5.07 7.03
C LEU A 197 3.83 5.57 8.41
N ALA A 198 4.60 6.47 9.03
CA ALA A 198 4.23 7.11 10.29
C ALA A 198 2.94 7.94 10.18
N THR A 199 2.69 8.54 9.02
CA THR A 199 1.46 9.30 8.77
C THR A 199 0.25 8.39 8.62
N LEU A 200 0.41 7.21 8.03
CA LEU A 200 -0.64 6.17 8.01
C LEU A 200 -0.98 5.68 9.42
N ALA A 201 0.01 5.52 10.29
CA ALA A 201 -0.19 5.11 11.67
C ALA A 201 -0.96 6.14 12.52
N ARG A 202 -0.86 7.44 12.19
CA ARG A 202 -1.57 8.54 12.88
C ARG A 202 -3.03 8.69 12.48
N ARG A 203 -3.39 8.24 11.27
CA ARG A 203 -4.74 8.35 10.70
C ARG A 203 -5.61 7.12 11.03
N ALA A 204 -5.11 6.21 11.87
CA ALA A 204 -5.75 4.96 12.25
C ALA A 204 -6.77 5.14 13.38
#